data_AF-A0A534Y525-F1
#
_entry.id   AF-A0A534Y525-F1
#
_cell.length_a   1.000
_cell.length_b   1.000
_cell.length_c   1.000
_cell.angle_alpha   90.00
_cell.angle_beta   90.00
_cell.angle_gamma   90.00
#
_symmetry.space_group_name_H-M   'P 1'
#
loop_
_entity.id
_entity.type
_entity.pdbx_description
1 polymer ?
#
loop_
_entity_poly.entity_id
_entity_poly.type
_entity_poly.pdbx_seq_one_letter_code
_entity_poly.pdbx_strand_id
1 'polypeptide(L)'
;FAEDAPRQLEAIRKAIAAGDAKALADAAHTLKGAAANFDPGEAAGLALRLERLGRAGTVEGAAELCDALAKAIGDLGTELSRLCDEPRP
;
A
#
# COMPACT_ATOMS: atom_id res chain seq x y z
N PHE A 1 11.43 0.00 1.05
CA PHE A 1 10.21 0.41 0.32
C PHE A 1 10.05 -0.39 -0.97
N ALA A 2 10.99 -0.30 -1.92
CA ALA A 2 10.89 -0.98 -3.23
C ALA A 2 10.62 -2.51 -3.14
N GLU A 3 11.16 -3.20 -2.14
CA GLU A 3 10.89 -4.65 -1.96
C GLU A 3 9.74 -4.94 -0.98
N ASP A 4 9.50 -4.05 -0.02
CA ASP A 4 8.50 -4.28 1.03
C ASP A 4 7.08 -3.94 0.54
N ALA A 5 6.95 -2.84 -0.21
CA ALA A 5 5.68 -2.37 -0.75
C ALA A 5 4.96 -3.40 -1.65
N PRO A 6 5.62 -4.05 -2.64
CA PRO A 6 4.97 -5.10 -3.44
C PRO A 6 4.61 -6.34 -2.60
N ARG A 7 5.41 -6.70 -1.59
CA ARG A 7 5.11 -7.82 -0.69
C ARG A 7 3.85 -7.56 0.14
N GLN A 8 3.71 -6.35 0.68
CA GLN A 8 2.50 -5.97 1.43
C GLN A 8 1.28 -5.84 0.52
N LEU A 9 1.43 -5.31 -0.70
CA LEU A 9 0.34 -5.29 -1.69
C LEU A 9 -0.17 -6.69 -2.02
N GLU A 10 0.74 -7.65 -2.18
CA GLU A 10 0.34 -9.04 -2.43
C GLU A 10 -0.35 -9.68 -1.22
N ALA A 11 0.09 -9.36 0.01
CA ALA A 11 -0.57 -9.78 1.24
C ALA A 11 -1.99 -9.18 1.35
N ILE A 12 -2.17 -7.91 1.01
CA ILE A 12 -3.49 -7.24 0.96
C ILE A 12 -4.40 -7.96 -0.06
N ARG A 13 -3.91 -8.24 -1.27
CA ARG A 13 -4.69 -8.96 -2.30
C ARG A 13 -5.12 -10.35 -1.83
N LYS A 14 -4.21 -11.10 -1.18
CA LYS A 14 -4.52 -12.42 -0.60
C LYS A 14 -5.56 -12.32 0.51
N ALA A 15 -5.45 -11.33 1.40
CA ALA A 15 -6.40 -11.10 2.47
C ALA A 15 -7.80 -10.77 1.92
N ILE A 16 -7.89 -9.93 0.88
CA ILE A 16 -9.16 -9.62 0.21
C ILE A 16 -9.77 -10.88 -0.41
N ALA A 17 -8.97 -11.67 -1.14
CA ALA A 17 -9.44 -12.91 -1.76
C ALA A 17 -9.89 -13.97 -0.73
N ALA A 18 -9.22 -14.03 0.42
CA ALA A 18 -9.56 -14.93 1.52
C ALA A 18 -10.71 -14.42 2.40
N GLY A 19 -11.17 -13.17 2.23
CA GLY A 19 -12.14 -12.55 3.13
C GLY A 19 -11.58 -12.24 4.52
N ASP A 20 -10.27 -12.20 4.69
CA ASP A 20 -9.60 -12.02 5.98
C ASP A 20 -9.38 -10.53 6.28
N ALA A 21 -10.38 -9.91 6.91
CA ALA A 21 -10.33 -8.51 7.30
C ALA A 21 -9.19 -8.19 8.29
N LYS A 22 -8.78 -9.15 9.13
CA LYS A 22 -7.68 -8.95 10.07
C LYS A 22 -6.35 -8.89 9.33
N ALA A 23 -6.10 -9.84 8.44
CA ALA A 23 -4.89 -9.85 7.61
C ALA A 23 -4.82 -8.60 6.71
N LEU A 24 -5.97 -8.14 6.19
CA LEU A 24 -6.07 -6.88 5.44
C LEU A 24 -5.59 -5.70 6.29
N ALA A 25 -6.06 -5.58 7.53
CA ALA A 25 -5.70 -4.49 8.41
C ALA A 25 -4.20 -4.47 8.75
N ASP A 26 -3.61 -5.63 9.03
CA ASP A 26 -2.20 -5.77 9.41
C ASP A 26 -1.25 -5.42 8.26
N ALA A 27 -1.54 -5.95 7.06
CA ALA A 27 -0.76 -5.65 5.86
C ALA A 27 -0.90 -4.18 5.44
N ALA A 28 -2.11 -3.62 5.51
CA ALA A 28 -2.35 -2.21 5.24
C ALA A 28 -1.67 -1.28 6.27
N HIS A 29 -1.64 -1.66 7.54
CA HIS A 29 -0.94 -0.93 8.60
C HIS A 29 0.57 -0.83 8.33
N THR A 30 1.17 -1.97 7.98
CA THR A 30 2.60 -2.07 7.66
C THR A 30 2.93 -1.23 6.42
N LEU A 31 2.12 -1.36 5.37
CA LEU A 31 2.30 -0.61 4.12
C LEU A 31 2.12 0.90 4.31
N LYS A 32 1.16 1.33 5.14
CA LYS A 32 0.97 2.72 5.52
C LYS A 32 2.23 3.29 6.19
N GLY A 33 2.81 2.55 7.15
CA GLY A 33 4.05 2.95 7.82
C GLY A 33 5.21 3.09 6.85
N ALA A 34 5.35 2.15 5.92
CA ALA A 34 6.37 2.22 4.87
C ALA A 34 6.15 3.42 3.92
N ALA A 35 4.91 3.63 3.44
CA ALA A 35 4.55 4.70 2.52
C ALA A 35 4.68 6.09 3.15
N ALA A 36 4.28 6.25 4.42
CA ALA A 36 4.35 7.53 5.12
C ALA A 36 5.78 8.10 5.26
N ASN A 37 6.81 7.27 5.12
CA ASN A 37 8.20 7.72 5.09
C ASN A 37 8.60 8.42 3.78
N PHE A 38 7.86 8.18 2.69
CA PHE A 38 8.19 8.68 1.34
C PHE A 38 7.11 9.60 0.78
N ASP A 39 5.84 9.23 0.97
CA ASP A 39 4.68 10.01 0.54
C ASP A 39 3.58 9.97 1.63
N PRO A 40 3.45 11.02 2.45
CA PRO A 40 2.43 11.09 3.49
C PRO A 40 1.02 11.37 2.95
N GLY A 41 0.85 11.57 1.64
CA GLY A 41 -0.40 11.99 1.03
C GLY A 41 -1.24 10.83 0.52
N GLU A 42 -0.94 10.36 -0.69
CA GLU A 42 -1.84 9.52 -1.46
C GLU A 42 -1.74 8.05 -1.04
N ALA A 43 -0.54 7.48 -1.08
CA ALA A 43 -0.32 6.07 -0.75
C ALA A 43 -0.63 5.77 0.73
N ALA A 44 -0.17 6.64 1.64
CA ALA A 44 -0.46 6.49 3.08
C ALA A 44 -1.96 6.63 3.38
N GLY A 45 -2.67 7.53 2.69
CA GLY A 45 -4.11 7.72 2.84
C GLY A 45 -4.94 6.53 2.35
N LEU A 46 -4.55 5.94 1.21
CA LEU A 46 -5.18 4.73 0.67
C LEU A 46 -4.94 3.51 1.57
N ALA A 47 -3.71 3.33 2.06
CA ALA A 47 -3.39 2.26 3.01
C ALA A 47 -4.17 2.42 4.33
N LEU A 48 -4.33 3.66 4.83
CA LEU A 48 -5.16 3.92 6.01
C LEU A 48 -6.64 3.56 5.80
N ARG A 49 -7.20 3.80 4.61
CA ARG A 49 -8.57 3.40 4.28
C ARG A 49 -8.73 1.88 4.29
N LEU A 50 -7.79 1.14 3.71
CA LEU A 50 -7.76 -0.33 3.75
C LEU A 50 -7.63 -0.85 5.19
N GLU A 51 -6.76 -0.24 5.99
CA GLU A 51 -6.61 -0.56 7.42
C GLU A 51 -7.93 -0.41 8.17
N ARG A 52 -8.67 0.68 7.90
CA ARG A 52 -9.97 0.93 8.53
C ARG A 52 -11.04 -0.08 8.11
N LEU A 53 -11.10 -0.47 6.83
CA LEU A 53 -12.02 -1.51 6.37
C LEU A 53 -11.74 -2.84 7.08
N GLY A 54 -10.48 -3.26 7.11
CA GLY A 54 -10.08 -4.48 7.80
C GLY A 54 -10.40 -4.44 9.29
N ARG A 55 -10.15 -3.30 9.97
CA ARG A 55 -10.53 -3.10 11.38
C ARG A 55 -12.04 -3.09 11.61
N ALA A 56 -12.83 -2.66 10.63
CA ALA A 56 -14.29 -2.75 10.65
C ALA A 56 -14.81 -4.18 10.38
N GLY A 57 -13.91 -5.13 10.08
CA GLY A 57 -14.27 -6.52 9.82
C GLY A 57 -14.79 -6.78 8.41
N THR A 58 -14.58 -5.85 7.47
CA THR A 58 -15.03 -6.01 6.08
C THR A 58 -13.88 -5.87 5.09
N VAL A 59 -13.95 -6.65 4.01
CA VAL A 59 -13.08 -6.52 2.84
C VAL A 59 -13.87 -5.97 1.63
N GLU A 60 -15.14 -5.63 1.82
CA GLU A 60 -15.98 -5.07 0.76
C GLU A 60 -15.45 -3.70 0.33
N GLY A 61 -15.29 -3.50 -0.98
CA GLY A 61 -14.68 -2.29 -1.53
C GLY A 61 -13.15 -2.19 -1.33
N ALA A 62 -12.52 -3.14 -0.62
CA ALA A 62 -11.07 -3.14 -0.44
C ALA A 62 -10.32 -3.42 -1.75
N ALA A 63 -10.94 -4.13 -2.71
CA ALA A 63 -10.34 -4.40 -4.02
C ALA A 63 -10.04 -3.11 -4.81
N GLU A 64 -11.00 -2.18 -4.88
CA GLU A 64 -10.82 -0.90 -5.60
C GLU A 64 -9.75 -0.03 -4.93
N LEU A 65 -9.74 0.01 -3.59
CA LEU A 65 -8.73 0.72 -2.84
C LEU A 65 -7.33 0.08 -2.97
N CYS A 66 -7.26 -1.25 -3.07
CA CYS A 66 -6.01 -1.96 -3.29
C CYS A 66 -5.43 -1.66 -4.67
N ASP A 67 -6.27 -1.57 -5.71
CA ASP A 67 -5.83 -1.22 -7.06
C ASP A 67 -5.30 0.23 -7.12
N ALA A 68 -6.04 1.17 -6.51
CA ALA A 68 -5.60 2.55 -6.37
C ALA A 68 -4.26 2.65 -5.60
N LEU A 69 -4.10 1.89 -4.52
CA LEU A 69 -2.86 1.86 -3.74
C LEU A 69 -1.69 1.26 -4.55
N ALA A 70 -1.95 0.20 -5.31
CA ALA A 70 -0.94 -0.41 -6.18
C ALA A 70 -0.42 0.58 -7.22
N LYS A 71 -1.33 1.37 -7.81
CA LYS A 71 -0.97 2.42 -8.75
C LYS A 71 -0.10 3.50 -8.09
N ALA A 72 -0.55 4.06 -6.96
CA ALA A 72 0.18 5.09 -6.23
C ALA A 72 1.61 4.63 -5.82
N ILE A 73 1.74 3.37 -5.40
CA ILE A 73 3.05 2.78 -5.06
C ILE A 73 3.93 2.58 -6.30
N GLY A 74 3.35 2.18 -7.43
CA GLY A 74 4.08 2.07 -8.70
C GLY A 74 4.59 3.42 -9.21
N ASP A 75 3.76 4.46 -9.11
CA ASP A 75 4.14 5.84 -9.43
C ASP A 75 5.28 6.31 -8.51
N LEU A 76 5.18 6.06 -7.18
CA LEU A 76 6.22 6.44 -6.21
C LEU A 76 7.53 5.67 -6.43
N GLY A 77 7.46 4.37 -6.74
CA GLY A 77 8.64 3.56 -7.07
C GLY A 77 9.36 4.08 -8.32
N THR A 78 8.61 4.50 -9.33
CA THR A 78 9.17 5.08 -10.56
C THR A 78 9.87 6.41 -10.28
N GLU A 79 9.25 7.29 -9.49
CA GLU A 79 9.85 8.58 -9.10
C GLU A 79 11.13 8.41 -8.27
N LEU A 80 11.11 7.50 -7.29
CA LEU A 80 12.28 7.18 -6.47
C LEU A 80 13.43 6.60 -7.31
N SER A 81 13.13 5.74 -8.28
CA SER A 81 14.14 5.22 -9.22
C SER A 81 14.74 6.32 -10.10
N ARG A 82 13.96 7.34 -10.51
CA ARG A 82 14.48 8.49 -11.27
C ARG A 82 15.42 9.35 -10.44
N LEU A 83 15.09 9.60 -9.17
CA LEU A 83 15.93 10.38 -8.25
C LEU A 83 17.27 9.69 -7.94
N CYS A 84 17.33 8.36 -8.01
CA CYS A 84 18.57 7.59 -7.84
C CYS A 84 19.46 7.54 -9.09
N ASP A 85 18.97 7.95 -10.27
CA ASP A 85 19.73 7.94 -11.54
C ASP A 85 20.36 9.30 -11.88
N GLU A 86 20.27 10.30 -11.02
CA GLU A 86 20.91 11.60 -11.27
C GLU A 86 22.39 11.56 -10.83
N PRO A 87 23.38 11.55 -11.76
CA PRO A 87 24.75 11.82 -11.39
C PRO A 87 24.82 13.26 -10.90
N ARG A 88 25.07 13.42 -9.61
CA ARG A 88 25.43 14.73 -9.04
C ARG A 88 26.64 15.28 -9.84
N PRO A 89 26.56 16.49 -10.42
CA PRO A 89 27.70 17.09 -11.12
C PRO A 89 28.89 17.35 -10.19
#